data_AF-A0A7R9L7M5-F1
#
_entry.id   AF-A0A7R9L7M5-F1
#
_cell.length_a   1.000
_cell.length_b   1.000
_cell.length_c   1.000
_cell.angle_alpha   90.00
_cell.angle_beta   90.00
_cell.angle_gamma   90.00
#
_symmetry.space_group_name_H-M   'P 1'
#
loop_
_entity.id
_entity.type
_entity.pdbx_description
1 polymer ?
#
loop_
_entity_poly.entity_id
_entity_poly.type
_entity_poly.pdbx_seq_one_letter_code
_entity_poly.pdbx_strand_id
1 'polypeptide(L)'
;MADDNNDEFEFEYTKPTSTVSHVTRQSLITKTTRTINQRRLSERQKSVESPPVEQPKLKMLYGRDLKEYDNVDVENLLAQLSAEELEQLSEEVDPDDNLLPPSQRCKDQTSKSATGPLNRKKLLTFLTKFAAEQEDWPEFKQFQPGVKKGKIFIPKETDTPDQSSDEKIILDLEDGAEQALDDASEADLVDLAGILGLHSMLNQDQFHNSILNKGQRIGDKFESIVKAPTPKKLPFEPDNITDPEATAKQVIANDPNLKELNWNNIKFIPRETFKKMF
;
A
#
# COMPACT_ATOMS: atom_id res chain seq x y z
N MET A 1 -18.87 -29.74 35.60
CA MET A 1 -18.14 -30.29 34.45
C MET A 1 -18.61 -29.52 33.23
N ALA A 2 -17.78 -28.63 32.69
CA ALA A 2 -18.08 -27.94 31.43
C ALA A 2 -17.16 -28.53 30.37
N ASP A 3 -17.76 -29.12 29.34
CA ASP A 3 -17.07 -29.65 28.17
C ASP A 3 -16.59 -28.49 27.29
N ASP A 4 -15.27 -28.31 27.19
CA ASP A 4 -14.63 -27.44 26.21
C ASP A 4 -14.70 -28.13 24.83
N ASN A 5 -15.74 -27.79 24.05
CA ASN A 5 -15.77 -28.09 22.62
C ASN A 5 -14.84 -27.12 21.89
N ASN A 6 -13.60 -27.56 21.70
CA ASN A 6 -12.58 -26.90 20.89
C ASN A 6 -12.79 -27.36 19.43
N ASP A 7 -13.63 -26.65 18.66
CA ASP A 7 -13.81 -26.96 17.24
C ASP A 7 -12.58 -26.50 16.44
N GLU A 8 -11.74 -27.47 16.08
CA GLU A 8 -10.56 -27.32 15.25
C GLU A 8 -10.99 -27.12 13.78
N PHE A 9 -10.84 -25.91 13.25
CA PHE A 9 -11.13 -25.63 11.83
C PHE A 9 -9.87 -25.78 10.99
N GLU A 10 -9.83 -26.82 10.16
CA GLU A 10 -8.79 -27.09 9.17
C GLU A 10 -9.06 -26.30 7.89
N PHE A 11 -8.17 -25.38 7.52
CA PHE A 11 -8.21 -24.67 6.24
C PHE A 11 -7.11 -25.20 5.33
N GLU A 12 -7.48 -25.98 4.32
CA GLU A 12 -6.57 -26.39 3.25
C GLU A 12 -6.49 -25.29 2.17
N TYR A 13 -5.27 -24.88 1.82
CA TYR A 13 -5.03 -24.06 0.64
C TYR A 13 -3.84 -24.58 -0.14
N THR A 14 -4.07 -24.94 -1.40
CA THR A 14 -3.02 -25.34 -2.34
C THR A 14 -2.47 -24.11 -3.05
N LYS A 15 -1.17 -23.84 -2.91
CA LYS A 15 -0.49 -22.84 -3.75
C LYS A 15 0.15 -23.57 -4.94
N PRO A 16 -0.31 -23.36 -6.18
CA PRO A 16 0.35 -23.94 -7.34
C PRO A 16 1.62 -23.13 -7.63
N THR A 17 2.78 -23.74 -7.40
CA THR A 17 4.07 -23.21 -7.88
C THR A 17 4.47 -24.03 -9.10
N SER A 18 4.37 -23.45 -10.30
CA SER A 18 4.85 -24.08 -11.53
C SER A 18 6.32 -23.71 -11.76
N THR A 19 7.24 -24.64 -11.47
CA THR A 19 8.59 -24.63 -12.03
C THR A 19 8.64 -25.60 -13.21
N VAL A 20 8.96 -25.06 -14.40
CA VAL A 20 9.14 -25.86 -15.62
C VAL A 20 10.59 -26.34 -15.67
N SER A 21 10.79 -27.63 -15.43
CA SER A 21 11.94 -28.37 -15.94
C SER A 21 11.47 -29.76 -16.39
N HIS A 22 11.96 -30.18 -17.55
CA HIS A 22 11.73 -31.52 -18.07
C HIS A 22 12.32 -32.55 -17.11
N VAL A 23 11.61 -33.68 -17.01
CA VAL A 23 11.94 -34.91 -16.25
C VAL A 23 11.39 -34.96 -14.81
N THR A 24 10.35 -35.81 -14.66
CA THR A 24 9.77 -36.36 -13.42
C THR A 24 9.10 -35.38 -12.46
N ARG A 25 7.76 -35.30 -12.54
CA ARG A 25 6.91 -34.61 -11.54
C ARG A 25 6.92 -35.40 -10.22
N GLN A 26 7.57 -34.87 -9.20
CA GLN A 26 7.33 -35.25 -7.80
C GLN A 26 6.71 -34.05 -7.07
N SER A 27 5.49 -34.22 -6.54
CA SER A 27 4.82 -33.21 -5.73
C SER A 27 5.24 -33.34 -4.27
N LEU A 28 5.97 -32.36 -3.74
CA LEU A 28 6.23 -32.23 -2.31
C LEU A 28 5.07 -31.45 -1.65
N ILE A 29 4.41 -32.09 -0.67
CA ILE A 29 3.32 -31.49 0.11
C ILE A 29 3.93 -30.89 1.38
N THR A 30 3.86 -29.56 1.54
CA THR A 30 4.23 -28.89 2.80
C THR A 30 2.96 -28.58 3.58
N LYS A 31 2.82 -29.17 4.78
CA LYS A 31 1.71 -28.91 5.71
C LYS A 31 2.13 -27.82 6.70
N THR A 32 1.33 -26.75 6.84
CA THR A 32 1.51 -25.75 7.91
C THR A 32 0.20 -25.52 8.65
N THR A 33 0.18 -25.82 9.95
CA THR A 33 -0.96 -25.61 10.85
C THR A 33 -0.83 -24.27 11.57
N ARG A 34 -1.94 -23.52 11.68
CA ARG A 34 -1.99 -22.26 12.45
C ARG A 34 -3.17 -22.33 13.42
N THR A 35 -2.87 -22.33 14.72
CA THR A 35 -3.86 -22.26 15.80
C THR A 35 -4.28 -20.82 16.03
N ILE A 36 -5.60 -20.57 16.07
CA ILE A 36 -6.19 -19.26 16.37
C ILE A 36 -6.94 -19.40 17.70
N ASN A 37 -6.40 -18.80 18.76
CA ASN A 37 -7.08 -18.75 20.05
C ASN A 37 -8.16 -17.66 20.00
N GLN A 38 -9.43 -18.06 20.07
CA GLN A 38 -10.55 -17.12 20.24
C GLN A 38 -10.52 -16.55 21.66
N ARG A 39 -10.27 -15.25 21.81
CA ARG A 39 -10.39 -14.58 23.13
C ARG A 39 -11.87 -14.51 23.54
N ARG A 40 -12.18 -14.88 24.79
CA ARG A 40 -13.54 -14.79 25.35
C ARG A 40 -13.93 -13.32 25.54
N LEU A 41 -15.15 -12.97 25.11
CA LEU A 41 -15.75 -11.62 25.19
C LEU A 41 -15.80 -11.01 26.60
N SER A 42 -15.64 -11.83 27.64
CA SER A 42 -15.67 -11.42 29.06
C SER A 42 -14.40 -10.72 29.55
N GLU A 43 -13.31 -10.71 28.77
CA GLU A 43 -12.03 -10.08 29.16
C GLU A 43 -11.87 -8.63 28.66
N ARG A 44 -12.92 -8.06 28.05
CA ARG A 44 -12.90 -6.66 27.60
C ARG A 44 -13.04 -5.75 28.82
N GLN A 45 -11.94 -5.12 29.23
CA GLN A 45 -11.97 -4.08 30.27
C GLN A 45 -13.00 -3.00 29.91
N LYS A 46 -13.78 -2.57 30.91
CA LYS A 46 -14.75 -1.46 30.78
C LYS A 46 -14.03 -0.24 30.19
N SER A 47 -14.56 0.27 29.07
CA SER A 47 -14.12 1.51 28.47
C SER A 47 -14.25 2.65 29.48
N VAL A 48 -13.13 3.30 29.78
CA VAL A 48 -13.10 4.57 30.51
C VAL A 48 -13.79 5.61 29.62
N GLU A 49 -14.80 6.25 30.19
CA GLU A 49 -15.55 7.35 29.57
C GLU A 49 -14.56 8.43 29.12
N SER A 50 -14.52 8.69 27.81
CA SER A 50 -13.66 9.70 27.22
C SER A 50 -14.26 11.09 27.47
N PRO A 51 -13.47 12.12 27.81
CA PRO A 51 -13.98 13.49 27.91
C PRO A 51 -14.49 13.97 26.53
N PRO A 52 -15.43 14.93 26.48
CA PRO A 52 -15.99 15.38 25.21
C PRO A 52 -14.88 16.02 24.38
N VAL A 53 -14.69 15.53 23.17
CA VAL A 53 -13.78 16.12 22.19
C VAL A 53 -14.36 17.49 21.80
N GLU A 54 -13.82 18.57 22.34
CA GLU A 54 -14.12 19.92 21.84
C GLU A 54 -13.44 20.10 20.48
N GLN A 55 -14.19 19.87 19.41
CA GLN A 55 -13.80 20.30 18.07
C GLN A 55 -13.65 21.83 18.02
N PRO A 56 -12.81 22.40 17.14
CA PRO A 56 -12.72 23.84 16.96
C PRO A 56 -14.10 24.38 16.57
N LYS A 57 -14.77 25.05 17.51
CA LYS A 57 -16.08 25.67 17.31
C LYS A 57 -15.91 26.78 16.28
N LEU A 58 -16.17 26.48 15.00
CA LEU A 58 -16.59 27.50 14.05
C LEU A 58 -17.74 28.26 14.73
N LYS A 59 -17.60 29.57 14.90
CA LYS A 59 -18.58 30.37 15.66
C LYS A 59 -19.74 30.82 14.77
N MET A 60 -19.50 30.84 13.45
CA MET A 60 -20.44 31.27 12.44
C MET A 60 -20.57 30.23 11.32
N LEU A 61 -21.80 29.88 10.95
CA LEU A 61 -22.13 29.09 9.77
C LEU A 61 -23.08 29.92 8.91
N TYR A 62 -22.75 30.13 7.63
CA TYR A 62 -23.49 31.03 6.72
C TYR A 62 -23.78 32.44 7.28
N GLY A 63 -22.87 33.00 8.08
CA GLY A 63 -23.01 34.34 8.63
C GLY A 63 -23.97 34.47 9.82
N ARG A 64 -24.44 33.35 10.40
CA ARG A 64 -25.22 33.30 11.65
C ARG A 64 -24.45 32.58 12.76
N ASP A 65 -24.68 32.99 14.00
CA ASP A 65 -24.08 32.37 15.19
C ASP A 65 -24.55 30.91 15.33
N LEU A 66 -23.64 29.96 15.58
CA LEU A 66 -24.01 28.51 15.66
C LEU A 66 -25.10 28.21 16.70
N LYS A 67 -25.20 29.03 17.75
CA LYS A 67 -26.21 28.90 18.82
C LYS A 67 -27.65 29.03 18.32
N GLU A 68 -27.86 29.69 17.19
CA GLU A 68 -29.19 29.80 16.58
C GLU A 68 -29.63 28.46 15.98
N TYR A 69 -28.68 27.66 15.49
CA TYR A 69 -28.94 26.33 14.93
C TYR A 69 -29.11 25.25 16.00
N ASP A 70 -28.55 25.44 17.20
CA ASP A 70 -28.72 24.51 18.34
C ASP A 70 -30.19 24.33 18.77
N ASN A 71 -31.07 25.30 18.44
CA ASN A 71 -32.48 25.30 18.83
C ASN A 71 -33.43 25.00 17.66
N VAL A 72 -32.91 24.64 16.48
CA VAL A 72 -33.74 24.28 15.33
C VAL A 72 -34.26 22.86 15.53
N ASP A 73 -35.58 22.69 15.38
CA ASP A 73 -36.20 21.37 15.42
C ASP A 73 -35.87 20.59 14.14
N VAL A 74 -34.82 19.78 14.24
CA VAL A 74 -34.28 18.97 13.13
C VAL A 74 -35.33 18.00 12.59
N GLU A 75 -36.20 17.47 13.44
CA GLU A 75 -37.24 16.49 13.04
C GLU A 75 -38.30 17.13 12.14
N ASN A 76 -38.70 18.37 12.43
CA ASN A 76 -39.65 19.11 11.60
C ASN A 76 -39.02 19.50 10.25
N LEU A 77 -37.72 19.84 10.23
CA LEU A 77 -36.99 20.12 8.99
C LEU A 77 -36.89 18.87 8.12
N LEU A 78 -36.57 17.71 8.72
CA LEU A 78 -36.51 16.43 8.02
C LEU A 78 -37.88 15.99 7.48
N ALA A 79 -38.97 16.26 8.22
CA ALA A 79 -40.33 15.93 7.79
C ALA A 79 -40.82 16.78 6.60
N GLN A 80 -40.22 17.94 6.36
CA GLN A 80 -40.54 18.81 5.22
C GLN A 80 -39.81 18.39 3.93
N LEU A 81 -38.71 17.61 4.04
CA LEU A 81 -37.97 17.12 2.89
C LEU A 81 -38.71 15.98 2.20
N SER A 82 -38.62 15.95 0.87
CA SER A 82 -39.15 14.84 0.07
C SER A 82 -38.27 13.58 0.20
N ALA A 83 -38.84 12.42 -0.13
CA ALA A 83 -38.09 11.16 -0.06
C ALA A 83 -36.83 11.13 -0.95
N GLU A 84 -36.85 11.87 -2.07
CA GLU A 84 -35.71 12.00 -2.98
C GLU A 84 -34.60 12.90 -2.40
N GLU A 85 -34.97 14.00 -1.74
CA GLU A 85 -34.01 14.89 -1.07
C GLU A 85 -33.39 14.24 0.17
N LEU A 86 -34.15 13.43 0.90
CA LEU A 86 -33.62 12.62 2.00
C LEU A 86 -32.60 11.58 1.50
N GLU A 87 -32.80 11.00 0.32
CA GLU A 87 -31.85 10.09 -0.30
C GLU A 87 -30.57 10.83 -0.72
N GLN A 88 -30.67 12.01 -1.33
CA GLN A 88 -29.52 12.84 -1.68
C GLN A 88 -28.73 13.28 -0.44
N LEU A 89 -29.41 13.69 0.64
CA LEU A 89 -28.78 14.04 1.91
C LEU A 89 -27.99 12.85 2.49
N SER A 90 -28.51 11.61 2.33
CA SER A 90 -27.80 10.40 2.77
C SER A 90 -26.52 10.12 1.99
N GLU A 91 -26.41 10.61 0.74
CA GLU A 91 -25.24 10.45 -0.11
C GLU A 91 -24.14 11.47 0.20
N GLU A 92 -24.48 12.60 0.81
CA GLU A 92 -23.54 13.66 1.21
C GLU A 92 -22.86 13.38 2.56
N VAL A 93 -23.25 12.31 3.27
CA VAL A 93 -22.60 11.87 4.52
C VAL A 93 -21.24 11.25 4.20
N ASP A 94 -20.18 11.78 4.79
CA ASP A 94 -18.81 11.32 4.58
C ASP A 94 -18.64 9.85 5.06
N PRO A 95 -18.22 8.91 4.19
CA PRO A 95 -17.97 7.52 4.60
C PRO A 95 -16.85 7.38 5.63
N ASP A 96 -16.03 8.41 5.84
CA ASP A 96 -14.97 8.44 6.86
C ASP A 96 -15.39 9.17 8.16
N ASP A 97 -16.67 9.52 8.34
CA ASP A 97 -17.16 10.16 9.58
C ASP A 97 -16.91 9.27 10.82
N ASN A 98 -16.07 9.77 11.72
CA ASN A 98 -15.70 9.09 12.96
C ASN A 98 -16.79 9.10 14.03
N LEU A 99 -17.81 9.95 13.91
CA LEU A 99 -18.95 10.02 14.83
C LEU A 99 -19.99 8.93 14.52
N LEU A 100 -19.97 8.36 13.32
CA LEU A 100 -20.84 7.24 12.93
C LEU A 100 -20.13 5.88 13.11
N PRO A 101 -20.83 4.86 13.62
CA PRO A 101 -20.28 3.51 13.69
C PRO A 101 -20.02 2.97 12.27
N PRO A 102 -18.98 2.13 12.06
CA PRO A 102 -18.61 1.66 10.72
C PRO A 102 -19.74 1.05 9.88
N SER A 103 -20.75 0.45 10.53
CA SER A 103 -21.92 -0.13 9.85
C SER A 103 -22.90 0.90 9.29
N GLN A 104 -22.83 2.16 9.70
CA GLN A 104 -23.73 3.25 9.30
C GLN A 104 -23.05 4.32 8.45
N ARG A 105 -21.76 4.15 8.15
CA ARG A 105 -21.00 5.08 7.30
C ARG A 105 -21.29 4.90 5.81
N CYS A 106 -21.73 3.70 5.42
CA CYS A 106 -22.02 3.37 4.03
C CYS A 106 -23.54 3.26 3.81
N LYS A 107 -24.01 3.75 2.66
CA LYS A 107 -25.39 3.60 2.20
C LYS A 107 -25.80 2.12 2.14
N ASP A 108 -27.01 1.83 2.62
CA ASP A 108 -27.62 0.52 2.45
C ASP A 108 -27.87 0.25 0.97
N GLN A 109 -27.16 -0.72 0.40
CA GLN A 109 -27.20 -1.03 -1.04
C GLN A 109 -28.50 -1.71 -1.48
N THR A 110 -29.42 -2.01 -0.56
CA THR A 110 -30.65 -2.74 -0.87
C THR A 110 -31.82 -2.24 -0.05
N SER A 111 -32.98 -2.06 -0.70
CA SER A 111 -34.28 -1.81 -0.05
C SER A 111 -34.96 -3.08 0.48
N LYS A 112 -34.29 -4.23 0.42
CA LYS A 112 -34.85 -5.53 0.81
C LYS A 112 -34.63 -5.76 2.31
N SER A 113 -35.68 -6.12 3.04
CA SER A 113 -35.59 -6.52 4.44
C SER A 113 -34.68 -7.74 4.63
N ALA A 114 -33.97 -7.82 5.76
CA ALA A 114 -33.07 -8.92 6.06
C ALA A 114 -33.77 -10.30 6.00
N THR A 115 -33.34 -11.17 5.08
CA THR A 115 -33.92 -12.50 4.87
C THR A 115 -33.25 -13.56 5.74
N GLY A 116 -33.29 -13.44 7.07
CA GLY A 116 -32.93 -14.49 8.03
C GLY A 116 -31.62 -15.28 7.73
N PRO A 117 -31.52 -16.56 8.13
CA PRO A 117 -30.36 -17.39 7.78
C PRO A 117 -30.34 -17.74 6.28
N LEU A 118 -29.14 -17.79 5.70
CA LEU A 118 -28.92 -17.98 4.26
C LEU A 118 -29.47 -19.31 3.73
N ASN A 119 -30.48 -19.24 2.87
CA ASN A 119 -31.02 -20.39 2.14
C ASN A 119 -30.25 -20.64 0.83
N ARG A 120 -29.12 -21.36 0.90
CA ARG A 120 -28.23 -21.61 -0.26
C ARG A 120 -28.95 -22.17 -1.49
N LYS A 121 -29.91 -23.10 -1.32
CA LYS A 121 -30.66 -23.70 -2.44
C LYS A 121 -31.46 -22.66 -3.22
N LYS A 122 -32.15 -21.75 -2.52
CA LYS A 122 -32.94 -20.68 -3.14
C LYS A 122 -32.06 -19.68 -3.88
N LEU A 123 -30.89 -19.36 -3.31
CA LEU A 123 -29.90 -18.50 -3.97
C LEU A 123 -29.40 -19.12 -5.27
N LEU A 124 -29.04 -20.41 -5.25
CA LEU A 124 -28.57 -21.11 -6.45
C LEU A 124 -29.65 -21.14 -7.53
N THR A 125 -30.90 -21.46 -7.19
CA THR A 125 -32.01 -21.45 -8.17
C THR A 125 -32.26 -20.06 -8.74
N PHE A 126 -32.08 -19.01 -7.94
CA PHE A 126 -32.19 -17.63 -8.40
C PHE A 126 -31.05 -17.29 -9.36
N LEU A 127 -29.81 -17.61 -9.01
CA LEU A 127 -28.65 -17.33 -9.87
C LEU A 127 -28.72 -18.08 -11.20
N THR A 128 -29.16 -19.34 -11.20
CA THR A 128 -29.35 -20.10 -12.46
C THR A 128 -30.44 -19.49 -13.33
N LYS A 129 -31.52 -19.02 -12.71
CA LYS A 129 -32.61 -18.36 -13.43
C LYS A 129 -32.17 -17.00 -13.98
N PHE A 130 -31.52 -16.19 -13.16
CA PHE A 130 -31.00 -14.88 -13.53
C PHE A 130 -29.98 -14.98 -14.67
N ALA A 131 -29.04 -15.93 -14.59
CA ALA A 131 -28.06 -16.17 -15.64
C ALA A 131 -28.69 -16.67 -16.96
N ALA A 132 -29.81 -17.39 -16.89
CA ALA A 132 -30.53 -17.85 -18.08
C ALA A 132 -31.42 -16.76 -18.71
N GLU A 133 -31.91 -15.81 -17.91
CA GLU A 133 -32.76 -14.70 -18.36
C GLU A 133 -31.96 -13.48 -18.83
N GLN A 134 -30.73 -13.31 -18.34
CA GLN A 134 -29.88 -12.19 -18.74
C GLN A 134 -29.47 -12.35 -20.21
N GLU A 135 -30.00 -11.48 -21.07
CA GLU A 135 -29.69 -11.47 -22.49
C GLU A 135 -28.22 -11.08 -22.73
N ASP A 136 -27.60 -11.72 -23.72
CA ASP A 136 -26.27 -11.34 -24.18
C ASP A 136 -26.29 -9.92 -24.75
N TRP A 137 -25.23 -9.17 -24.45
CA TRP A 137 -25.12 -7.80 -24.94
C TRP A 137 -24.99 -7.80 -26.47
N PRO A 138 -25.79 -7.01 -27.22
CA PRO A 138 -25.77 -7.06 -28.67
C PRO A 138 -24.40 -6.60 -29.20
N GLU A 139 -23.66 -7.53 -29.79
CA GLU A 139 -22.35 -7.25 -30.37
C GLU A 139 -22.53 -6.42 -31.64
N PHE A 140 -22.18 -5.13 -31.59
CA PHE A 140 -22.30 -4.20 -32.73
C PHE A 140 -21.50 -4.67 -33.97
N LYS A 141 -20.48 -5.50 -33.77
CA LYS A 141 -19.69 -6.10 -34.85
C LYS A 141 -19.18 -7.48 -34.45
N GLN A 142 -19.83 -8.52 -34.98
CA GLN A 142 -19.42 -9.91 -34.80
C GLN A 142 -17.93 -10.09 -35.13
N PHE A 143 -17.19 -10.72 -34.22
CA PHE A 143 -15.82 -11.15 -34.48
C PHE A 143 -15.79 -12.11 -35.68
N GLN A 144 -15.10 -11.71 -36.75
CA GLN A 144 -14.84 -12.60 -37.88
C GLN A 144 -13.51 -13.33 -37.66
N PRO A 145 -13.54 -14.64 -37.37
CA PRO A 145 -12.31 -15.42 -37.20
C PRO A 145 -11.47 -15.35 -38.49
N GLY A 146 -10.18 -15.04 -38.34
CA GLY A 146 -9.24 -14.90 -39.46
C GLY A 146 -9.06 -13.48 -40.02
N VAL A 147 -9.89 -12.51 -39.63
CA VAL A 147 -9.73 -11.11 -40.08
C VAL A 147 -8.72 -10.40 -39.19
N LYS A 148 -7.44 -10.43 -39.60
CA LYS A 148 -6.39 -9.62 -38.99
C LYS A 148 -6.52 -8.18 -39.50
N LYS A 149 -7.07 -7.28 -38.67
CA LYS A 149 -7.22 -5.85 -39.00
C LYS A 149 -5.88 -5.10 -39.09
N GLY A 150 -4.83 -5.64 -38.46
CA GLY A 150 -3.48 -5.08 -38.50
C GLY A 150 -2.62 -5.76 -39.56
N LYS A 151 -1.56 -5.07 -39.98
CA LYS A 151 -0.48 -5.71 -40.75
C LYS A 151 0.09 -6.84 -39.88
N ILE A 152 0.14 -8.05 -40.43
CA ILE A 152 0.85 -9.15 -39.79
C ILE A 152 2.28 -8.68 -39.65
N PHE A 153 2.80 -8.66 -38.42
CA PHE A 153 4.20 -8.37 -38.19
C PHE A 153 5.00 -9.42 -38.95
N ILE A 154 5.62 -9.00 -40.03
CA ILE A 154 6.69 -9.75 -40.68
C ILE A 154 7.92 -9.32 -39.87
N PRO A 155 8.54 -10.21 -39.09
CA PRO A 155 9.84 -9.94 -38.53
C PRO A 155 10.67 -9.45 -39.69
N LYS A 156 11.18 -8.21 -39.59
CA LYS A 156 12.21 -7.79 -40.52
C LYS A 156 13.23 -8.92 -40.48
N GLU A 157 13.62 -9.41 -41.64
CA GLU A 157 14.92 -10.04 -41.74
C GLU A 157 15.85 -8.97 -41.18
N THR A 158 16.17 -9.10 -39.88
CA THR A 158 17.51 -8.84 -39.47
C THR A 158 18.24 -9.73 -40.46
N ASP A 159 18.84 -9.11 -41.48
CA ASP A 159 20.20 -9.49 -41.82
C ASP A 159 20.75 -9.88 -40.45
N THR A 160 20.99 -11.17 -40.22
CA THR A 160 21.91 -11.55 -39.15
C THR A 160 22.97 -10.50 -39.31
N PRO A 161 23.11 -9.54 -38.37
CA PRO A 161 24.03 -8.45 -38.62
C PRO A 161 25.27 -9.21 -39.03
N ASP A 162 25.78 -8.96 -40.23
CA ASP A 162 27.16 -9.34 -40.47
C ASP A 162 27.83 -8.89 -39.16
N GLN A 163 28.43 -9.84 -38.45
CA GLN A 163 28.99 -9.65 -37.10
C GLN A 163 30.17 -8.66 -37.19
N SER A 164 29.89 -7.46 -37.67
CA SER A 164 30.75 -6.55 -38.40
C SER A 164 30.16 -5.13 -38.48
N SER A 165 28.90 -4.92 -38.08
CA SER A 165 28.41 -3.60 -37.63
C SER A 165 27.98 -3.60 -36.16
N ASP A 166 28.59 -4.47 -35.36
CA ASP A 166 28.96 -4.01 -34.03
C ASP A 166 29.76 -2.72 -34.26
N GLU A 167 29.30 -1.58 -33.75
CA GLU A 167 30.22 -0.51 -33.39
C GLU A 167 31.16 -1.15 -32.36
N LYS A 168 32.17 -1.87 -32.84
CA LYS A 168 33.26 -2.38 -32.05
C LYS A 168 33.84 -1.12 -31.47
N ILE A 169 33.58 -0.90 -30.19
CA ILE A 169 34.28 0.10 -29.42
C ILE A 169 35.71 -0.41 -29.43
N ILE A 170 36.52 0.10 -30.36
CA ILE A 170 37.94 -0.20 -30.44
C ILE A 170 38.52 0.51 -29.23
N LEU A 171 38.52 -0.18 -28.10
CA LEU A 171 39.26 0.23 -26.94
C LEU A 171 40.72 -0.10 -27.28
N ASP A 172 41.54 0.94 -27.43
CA ASP A 172 42.98 0.81 -27.65
C ASP A 172 43.62 0.31 -26.34
N LEU A 173 43.51 -1.00 -26.12
CA LEU A 173 44.04 -1.70 -24.96
C LEU A 173 45.51 -2.04 -25.18
N GLU A 174 46.31 -1.87 -24.14
CA GLU A 174 47.72 -2.29 -24.15
C GLU A 174 47.81 -3.83 -24.26
N ASP A 175 48.87 -4.31 -24.94
CA ASP A 175 49.14 -5.74 -25.12
C ASP A 175 49.10 -6.47 -23.76
N GLY A 176 48.10 -7.35 -23.59
CA GLY A 176 47.87 -8.13 -22.37
C GLY A 176 46.58 -7.79 -21.62
N ALA A 177 45.98 -6.62 -21.84
CA ALA A 177 44.68 -6.29 -21.25
C ALA A 177 43.53 -7.09 -21.89
N GLU A 178 43.63 -7.44 -23.18
CA GLU A 178 42.69 -8.35 -23.85
C GLU A 178 42.65 -9.73 -23.18
N GLN A 179 43.82 -10.30 -22.88
CA GLN A 179 43.92 -11.59 -22.20
C GLN A 179 43.37 -11.53 -20.76
N ALA A 180 43.58 -10.41 -20.05
CA ALA A 180 43.02 -10.20 -18.73
C ALA A 180 41.49 -10.05 -18.74
N LEU A 181 40.91 -9.50 -19.81
CA LEU A 181 39.45 -9.40 -19.97
C LEU A 181 38.81 -10.76 -20.24
N ASP A 182 39.47 -11.64 -21.00
CA ASP A 182 38.99 -13.00 -21.27
C ASP A 182 38.98 -13.89 -20.01
N ASP A 183 39.95 -13.69 -19.11
CA ASP A 183 40.07 -14.42 -17.84
C ASP A 183 39.25 -13.79 -16.69
N ALA A 184 38.73 -12.57 -16.87
CA ALA A 184 38.00 -11.83 -15.82
C ALA A 184 36.63 -12.45 -15.53
N SER A 185 36.17 -12.35 -14.27
CA SER A 185 34.83 -12.80 -13.92
C SER A 185 33.75 -11.84 -14.41
N GLU A 186 32.55 -12.35 -14.66
CA GLU A 186 31.41 -11.51 -15.11
C GLU A 186 31.11 -10.37 -14.11
N ALA A 187 31.35 -10.59 -12.81
CA ALA A 187 31.21 -9.57 -11.78
C ALA A 187 32.25 -8.43 -11.91
N ASP A 188 33.49 -8.78 -12.27
CA ASP A 188 34.56 -7.80 -12.49
C ASP A 188 34.30 -7.00 -13.79
N LEU A 189 33.76 -7.65 -14.83
CA LEU A 189 33.36 -6.97 -16.06
C LEU A 189 32.22 -5.96 -15.83
N VAL A 190 31.23 -6.32 -15.01
CA VAL A 190 30.15 -5.41 -14.58
C VAL A 190 30.73 -4.21 -13.82
N ASP A 191 31.73 -4.44 -12.97
CA ASP A 191 32.39 -3.37 -12.21
C ASP A 191 33.20 -2.42 -13.09
N LEU A 192 33.98 -2.97 -14.01
CA LEU A 192 34.73 -2.22 -15.02
C LEU A 192 33.80 -1.40 -15.91
N ALA A 193 32.68 -1.98 -16.35
CA ALA A 193 31.66 -1.26 -17.12
C ALA A 193 31.08 -0.07 -16.33
N GLY A 194 30.89 -0.23 -15.02
CA GLY A 194 30.42 0.83 -14.13
C GLY A 194 31.42 1.98 -14.01
N ILE A 195 32.71 1.66 -13.82
CA ILE A 195 33.79 2.65 -13.75
C ILE A 195 34.00 3.35 -15.10
N LEU A 196 33.90 2.61 -16.19
CA LEU A 196 34.01 3.14 -17.57
C LEU A 196 32.81 4.02 -17.97
N GLY A 197 31.71 3.97 -17.22
CA GLY A 197 30.52 4.78 -17.47
C GLY A 197 29.53 4.17 -18.46
N LEU A 198 29.59 2.85 -18.68
CA LEU A 198 28.63 2.09 -19.49
C LEU A 198 27.30 1.89 -18.75
N HIS A 199 26.65 2.98 -18.33
CA HIS A 199 25.42 2.93 -17.53
C HIS A 199 24.24 2.28 -18.25
N SER A 200 24.24 2.25 -19.60
CA SER A 200 23.12 1.71 -20.38
C SER A 200 23.08 0.18 -20.39
N MET A 201 24.18 -0.47 -20.00
CA MET A 201 24.30 -1.93 -19.91
C MET A 201 24.11 -2.45 -18.47
N LEU A 202 23.86 -1.56 -17.51
CA LEU A 202 23.90 -1.87 -16.08
C LEU A 202 22.63 -1.43 -15.36
N ASN A 203 22.25 -2.18 -14.33
CA ASN A 203 21.18 -1.77 -13.42
C ASN A 203 21.63 -0.63 -12.49
N GLN A 204 20.68 0.19 -12.03
CA GLN A 204 20.97 1.34 -11.16
C GLN A 204 21.77 0.94 -9.90
N ASP A 205 21.44 -0.19 -9.29
CA ASP A 205 22.13 -0.70 -8.10
C ASP A 205 23.54 -1.21 -8.43
N GLN A 206 23.72 -1.89 -9.57
CA GLN A 206 25.02 -2.36 -10.03
C GLN A 206 25.94 -1.16 -10.33
N PHE A 207 25.46 -0.19 -11.10
CA PHE A 207 26.19 1.04 -11.40
C PHE A 207 26.57 1.81 -10.13
N HIS A 208 25.66 1.92 -9.17
CA HIS A 208 25.92 2.59 -7.90
C HIS A 208 26.95 1.85 -7.04
N ASN A 209 26.92 0.51 -7.01
CA ASN A 209 27.90 -0.30 -6.29
C ASN A 209 29.31 -0.13 -6.86
N SER A 210 29.43 -0.03 -8.19
CA SER A 210 30.71 0.22 -8.87
C SER A 210 31.31 1.57 -8.53
N ILE A 211 30.51 2.64 -8.62
CA ILE A 211 31.00 4.00 -8.28
C ILE A 211 31.44 4.08 -6.82
N LEU A 212 30.74 3.37 -5.93
CA LEU A 212 31.05 3.37 -4.49
C LEU A 212 32.13 2.36 -4.08
N ASN A 213 32.78 1.68 -5.03
CA ASN A 213 33.78 0.63 -4.77
C ASN A 213 33.29 -0.44 -3.76
N LYS A 214 31.99 -0.74 -3.80
CA LYS A 214 31.38 -1.72 -2.88
C LYS A 214 31.49 -3.17 -3.38
N GLY A 215 32.00 -3.34 -4.61
CA GLY A 215 32.01 -4.62 -5.32
C GLY A 215 30.60 -5.05 -5.73
N GLN A 216 30.53 -5.88 -6.76
CA GLN A 216 29.27 -6.50 -7.18
C GLN A 216 28.93 -7.71 -6.29
N ARG A 217 27.65 -8.04 -6.21
CA ARG A 217 27.20 -9.22 -5.48
C ARG A 217 27.55 -10.48 -6.26
N ILE A 218 27.78 -11.57 -5.51
CA ILE A 218 28.08 -12.88 -6.09
C ILE A 218 26.89 -13.33 -6.95
N GLY A 219 27.11 -13.48 -8.26
CA GLY A 219 26.08 -13.82 -9.23
C GLY A 219 25.43 -12.63 -9.95
N ASP A 220 25.96 -11.41 -9.77
CA ASP A 220 25.58 -10.28 -10.60
C ASP A 220 26.11 -10.48 -12.02
N LYS A 221 25.19 -10.34 -12.97
CA LYS A 221 25.38 -10.51 -14.40
C LYS A 221 24.85 -9.28 -15.13
N PHE A 222 25.21 -9.13 -16.40
CA PHE A 222 24.58 -8.11 -17.26
C PHE A 222 23.07 -8.37 -17.40
N GLU A 223 22.64 -9.63 -17.39
CA GLU A 223 21.23 -10.03 -17.46
C GLU A 223 20.59 -10.25 -16.07
N SER A 224 20.87 -9.38 -15.09
CA SER A 224 20.30 -9.55 -13.74
C SER A 224 18.84 -9.08 -13.65
N ILE A 225 17.98 -9.92 -13.04
CA ILE A 225 16.57 -9.60 -12.79
C ILE A 225 16.50 -8.48 -11.74
N VAL A 226 16.04 -7.29 -12.15
CA VAL A 226 15.82 -6.15 -11.26
C VAL A 226 14.69 -6.46 -10.29
N LYS A 227 14.99 -6.41 -8.98
CA LYS A 227 13.97 -6.44 -7.94
C LYS A 227 13.64 -5.01 -7.52
N ALA A 228 12.38 -4.78 -7.11
CA ALA A 228 11.99 -3.49 -6.56
C ALA A 228 12.81 -3.13 -5.31
N PRO A 229 13.17 -1.84 -5.12
CA PRO A 229 13.96 -1.41 -3.96
C PRO A 229 13.16 -1.63 -2.66
N THR A 230 13.76 -2.32 -1.71
CA THR A 230 13.17 -2.49 -0.37
C THR A 230 13.28 -1.18 0.40
N PRO A 231 12.18 -0.64 0.96
CA PRO A 231 12.23 0.59 1.76
C PRO A 231 13.14 0.40 2.97
N LYS A 232 14.09 1.32 3.16
CA LYS A 232 14.99 1.33 4.32
C LYS A 232 14.15 1.59 5.57
N LYS A 233 14.11 0.63 6.50
CA LYS A 233 13.52 0.86 7.83
C LYS A 233 14.47 1.75 8.61
N LEU A 234 14.11 3.02 8.78
CA LEU A 234 14.86 3.92 9.63
C LEU A 234 14.61 3.52 11.10
N PRO A 235 15.66 3.44 11.93
CA PRO A 235 15.46 3.30 13.37
C PRO A 235 14.71 4.54 13.88
N PHE A 236 13.86 4.36 14.89
CA PHE A 236 13.26 5.50 15.58
C PHE A 236 14.38 6.31 16.24
N GLU A 237 14.40 7.61 15.96
CA GLU A 237 15.29 8.53 16.67
C GLU A 237 14.99 8.50 18.17
N PRO A 238 16.01 8.69 19.03
CA PRO A 238 15.79 8.77 20.47
C PRO A 238 14.86 9.95 20.81
N ASP A 239 14.04 9.78 21.86
CA ASP A 239 13.17 10.85 22.34
C ASP A 239 13.99 12.10 22.72
N ASN A 240 13.46 13.28 22.41
CA ASN A 240 14.07 14.54 22.83
C ASN A 240 14.03 14.67 24.37
N ILE A 241 15.20 14.73 24.99
CA ILE A 241 15.39 14.81 26.45
C ILE A 241 15.35 16.24 27.01
N THR A 242 15.11 17.24 26.16
CA THR A 242 15.08 18.65 26.57
C THR A 242 13.93 18.93 27.53
N ASP A 243 14.23 19.51 28.69
CA ASP A 243 13.21 19.91 29.66
C ASP A 243 12.54 21.24 29.25
N PRO A 244 11.23 21.25 28.93
CA PRO A 244 10.53 22.46 28.53
C PRO A 244 10.40 23.49 29.65
N GLU A 245 10.36 23.10 30.94
CA GLU A 245 10.18 24.09 32.01
C GLU A 245 11.46 24.85 32.32
N ALA A 246 12.60 24.14 32.38
CA ALA A 246 13.91 24.76 32.60
C ALA A 246 14.31 25.67 31.43
N THR A 247 14.16 25.18 30.20
CA THR A 247 14.47 25.98 29.00
C THR A 247 13.54 27.17 28.85
N ALA A 248 12.28 27.06 29.29
CA ALA A 248 11.38 28.21 29.27
C ALA A 248 11.79 29.33 30.22
N LYS A 249 12.26 28.98 31.42
CA LYS A 249 12.81 29.95 32.38
C LYS A 249 14.05 30.65 31.83
N GLN A 250 14.92 29.93 31.11
CA GLN A 250 16.12 30.49 30.48
C GLN A 250 15.79 31.49 29.37
N VAL A 251 14.76 31.22 28.56
CA VAL A 251 14.29 32.17 27.54
C VAL A 251 13.71 33.43 28.17
N ILE A 252 12.88 33.29 29.20
CA ILE A 252 12.34 34.46 29.93
C ILE A 252 13.45 35.29 30.57
N ALA A 253 14.50 34.63 31.09
CA ALA A 253 15.64 35.28 31.70
C ALA A 253 16.64 35.87 30.68
N ASN A 254 16.41 35.70 29.37
CA ASN A 254 17.33 36.07 28.29
C ASN A 254 18.78 35.59 28.54
N ASP A 255 18.95 34.30 28.85
CA ASP A 255 20.27 33.73 29.10
C ASP A 255 21.15 33.78 27.83
N PRO A 256 22.32 34.46 27.86
CA PRO A 256 23.21 34.57 26.70
C PRO A 256 23.85 33.23 26.26
N ASN A 257 23.77 32.18 27.10
CA ASN A 257 24.28 30.85 26.75
C ASN A 257 23.32 30.05 25.87
N LEU A 258 22.03 30.39 25.86
CA LEU A 258 21.01 29.68 25.09
C LEU A 258 20.93 30.24 23.67
N LYS A 259 21.70 29.63 22.75
CA LYS A 259 21.75 30.05 21.33
C LYS A 259 20.73 29.32 20.46
N GLU A 260 20.48 28.04 20.75
CA GLU A 260 19.58 27.18 19.98
C GLU A 260 18.64 26.46 20.94
N LEU A 261 17.34 26.51 20.67
CA LEU A 261 16.31 25.84 21.45
C LEU A 261 15.51 24.90 20.54
N ASN A 262 15.51 23.61 20.85
CA ASN A 262 14.79 22.60 20.08
C ASN A 262 13.74 21.88 20.93
N TRP A 263 12.46 22.20 20.69
CA TRP A 263 11.30 21.54 21.30
C TRP A 263 10.59 20.55 20.36
N ASN A 264 11.24 20.13 19.26
CA ASN A 264 10.64 19.17 18.34
C ASN A 264 10.50 17.79 19.01
N ASN A 265 9.39 17.11 18.73
CA ASN A 265 9.10 15.73 19.15
C ASN A 265 9.15 15.47 20.67
N ILE A 266 8.92 16.49 21.52
CA ILE A 266 8.74 16.29 22.96
C ILE A 266 7.33 15.76 23.23
N LYS A 267 7.21 14.63 23.95
CA LYS A 267 5.94 13.91 24.19
C LYS A 267 4.87 14.73 24.93
N PHE A 268 5.27 15.63 25.82
CA PHE A 268 4.34 16.43 26.63
C PHE A 268 4.93 17.81 26.93
N ILE A 269 4.29 18.86 26.42
CA ILE A 269 4.62 20.26 26.73
C ILE A 269 3.36 20.90 27.34
N PRO A 270 3.40 21.36 28.61
CA PRO A 270 2.29 22.10 29.18
C PRO A 270 2.03 23.41 28.42
N ARG A 271 0.77 23.68 28.07
CA ARG A 271 0.38 24.89 27.32
C ARG A 271 0.79 26.18 28.04
N GLU A 272 0.73 26.18 29.37
CA GLU A 272 1.16 27.31 30.20
C GLU A 272 2.67 27.60 30.06
N THR A 273 3.49 26.56 29.98
CA THR A 273 4.95 26.68 29.81
C THR A 273 5.27 27.20 28.40
N PHE A 274 4.57 26.70 27.38
CA PHE A 274 4.72 27.18 26.01
C PHE A 274 4.30 28.65 25.87
N LYS A 275 3.20 29.05 26.51
CA LYS A 275 2.70 30.43 26.44
C LYS A 275 3.65 31.42 27.11
N LYS A 276 4.40 31.02 28.14
CA LYS A 276 5.36 31.90 28.82
C LYS A 276 6.60 32.26 27.97
N MET A 277 6.78 31.60 26.83
CA MET A 277 7.90 31.85 25.90
C MET A 277 7.66 33.04 24.96
N PHE A 278 6.40 33.45 24.79
CA PHE A 278 5.95 34.48 23.85
C PHE A 278 5.21 35.59 24.60
#